data_AF-A0A1G2Z6N8-F1
#
_entry.id   AF-A0A1G2Z6N8-F1
#
_cell.length_a   1.000
_cell.length_b   1.000
_cell.length_c   1.000
_cell.angle_alpha   90.00
_cell.angle_beta   90.00
_cell.angle_gamma   90.00
#
_symmetry.space_group_name_H-M   'P 1'
#
loop_
_entity.id
_entity.type
_entity.pdbx_description
1 polymer ?
#
loop_
_entity_poly.entity_id
_entity_poly.type
_entity_poly.pdbx_seq_one_letter_code
_entity_poly.pdbx_strand_id
1 'polypeptide(L)'
;MNSQRWGIAVALAVLLLGLLAAAPWAIVTANEGGVNLADVPRSDLSLEGIWTTMTPTPAGRPAIISLVVTAQGSEGMVYSCVGKHPECSLTAYGLAPEAERVSDLLGYLVRTGVNTFRFSVVCHGIKGGGPEVLDMGETLYMVVLAGTAELVDGNTMLMREFTYAAYTPAQDLDGDRLPDAGAKPVVCAVLPQLPFKRLPMFPSCEPTLSPQLSKP
;
A
#
# COMPACT_ATOMS: atom_id res chain seq x y z
N MET A 1 12.24 -21.57 -23.43
CA MET A 1 11.52 -21.38 -22.15
C MET A 1 12.53 -21.37 -20.99
N ASN A 2 13.46 -20.39 -20.89
CA ASN A 2 14.72 -20.74 -20.21
C ASN A 2 15.65 -19.66 -19.58
N SER A 3 15.25 -18.40 -19.36
CA SER A 3 16.07 -17.51 -18.50
C SER A 3 15.25 -16.52 -17.69
N GLN A 4 14.24 -15.92 -18.32
CA GLN A 4 13.37 -14.91 -17.69
C GLN A 4 12.55 -15.47 -16.51
N ARG A 5 11.99 -16.68 -16.66
CA ARG A 5 11.28 -17.39 -15.56
C ARG A 5 12.18 -17.74 -14.39
N TRP A 6 13.46 -18.00 -14.66
CA TRP A 6 14.46 -18.27 -13.62
C TRP A 6 14.85 -16.99 -12.88
N GLY A 7 15.03 -15.88 -13.59
CA GLY A 7 15.28 -14.57 -12.97
C GLY A 7 14.14 -14.12 -12.04
N ILE A 8 12.88 -14.30 -12.47
CA ILE A 8 11.69 -13.97 -11.65
C ILE A 8 11.63 -14.86 -10.40
N ALA A 9 11.88 -16.17 -10.55
CA ALA A 9 11.87 -17.10 -9.42
C ALA A 9 12.97 -16.78 -8.39
N VAL A 10 14.17 -16.41 -8.85
CA VAL A 10 15.29 -16.02 -7.98
C VAL A 10 14.99 -14.69 -7.27
N ALA A 11 14.43 -13.71 -7.97
CA ALA A 11 14.06 -12.42 -7.38
C ALA A 11 12.98 -12.58 -6.30
N LEU A 12 11.95 -13.40 -6.54
CA LEU A 12 10.91 -13.72 -5.55
C LEU A 12 11.46 -14.48 -4.35
N ALA A 13 12.38 -15.43 -4.57
CA ALA A 13 13.03 -16.18 -3.49
C ALA A 13 13.92 -15.27 -2.61
N VAL A 14 14.66 -14.33 -3.20
CA VAL A 14 15.47 -13.35 -2.47
C VAL A 14 14.57 -12.36 -1.72
N LEU A 15 13.40 -11.99 -2.26
CA LEU A 15 12.43 -11.15 -1.57
C LEU A 15 11.86 -11.87 -0.34
N LEU A 16 11.46 -13.14 -0.49
CA LEU A 16 10.97 -13.98 0.61
C LEU A 16 12.04 -14.14 1.71
N LEU A 17 13.30 -14.38 1.36
CA LEU A 17 14.39 -14.45 2.34
C LEU A 17 14.72 -13.09 2.98
N GLY A 18 14.70 -12.00 2.22
CA GLY A 18 14.94 -10.65 2.73
C GLY A 18 13.85 -10.16 3.69
N LEU A 19 12.59 -10.53 3.43
CA LEU A 19 11.44 -10.23 4.30
C LEU A 19 11.41 -11.13 5.55
N LEU A 20 11.85 -12.38 5.46
CA LEU A 20 12.02 -13.26 6.62
C LEU A 20 13.18 -12.80 7.54
N ALA A 21 14.23 -12.21 6.98
CA ALA A 21 15.35 -11.66 7.75
C ALA A 21 15.04 -10.31 8.44
N ALA A 22 13.92 -9.66 8.10
CA ALA A 22 13.45 -8.42 8.72
C ALA A 22 12.58 -8.64 9.97
N ALA A 23 12.51 -9.87 10.50
CA ALA A 23 11.95 -10.14 11.82
C ALA A 23 13.00 -9.82 12.90
N PRO A 24 13.19 -8.53 13.24
CA PRO A 24 13.05 -8.18 14.66
C PRO A 24 12.51 -6.75 14.86
N TRP A 25 11.24 -6.49 14.56
CA TRP A 25 10.52 -5.32 15.09
C TRP A 25 9.15 -5.68 15.69
N ALA A 26 8.84 -6.97 15.81
CA ALA A 26 7.59 -7.45 16.43
C ALA A 26 7.64 -7.51 17.97
N ILE A 27 8.41 -6.64 18.62
CA ILE A 27 8.39 -6.50 20.08
C ILE A 27 8.26 -5.01 20.41
N VAL A 28 7.32 -4.71 21.32
CA VAL A 28 6.83 -3.39 21.81
C VAL A 28 5.60 -2.91 21.02
N THR A 29 4.33 -3.03 21.45
CA THR A 29 3.71 -3.23 22.77
C THR A 29 2.47 -4.14 22.67
N ALA A 30 2.54 -5.36 23.21
CA ALA A 30 1.37 -6.09 23.66
C ALA A 30 1.38 -6.03 25.18
N ASN A 31 0.90 -4.93 25.74
CA ASN A 31 0.43 -4.83 27.12
C ASN A 31 -0.13 -3.42 27.33
N GLU A 32 -1.45 -3.31 27.21
CA GLU A 32 -2.33 -2.60 28.14
C GLU A 32 -3.78 -2.81 27.67
N GLY A 33 -4.53 -3.64 28.40
CA GLY A 33 -5.98 -3.80 28.28
C GLY A 33 -6.48 -4.28 26.92
N GLY A 34 -6.76 -5.57 26.78
CA GLY A 34 -7.51 -6.08 25.63
C GLY A 34 -8.87 -5.40 25.55
N VAL A 35 -8.99 -4.36 24.73
CA VAL A 35 -10.27 -3.70 24.44
C VAL A 35 -11.09 -4.70 23.66
N ASN A 36 -12.24 -5.08 24.20
CA ASN A 36 -13.20 -5.87 23.45
C ASN A 36 -13.72 -4.99 22.30
N LEU A 37 -13.30 -5.28 21.07
CA LEU A 37 -13.68 -4.50 19.89
C LEU A 37 -15.19 -4.49 19.63
N ALA A 38 -15.95 -5.41 20.24
CA ALA A 38 -17.40 -5.40 20.22
C ALA A 38 -18.01 -4.21 21.00
N ASP A 39 -17.28 -3.66 21.97
CA ASP A 39 -17.72 -2.58 22.85
C ASP A 39 -17.22 -1.20 22.38
N VAL A 40 -16.38 -1.16 21.35
CA VAL A 40 -15.87 0.08 20.74
C VAL A 40 -16.94 0.65 19.79
N PRO A 41 -17.33 1.93 19.94
CA PRO A 41 -18.23 2.58 19.00
C PRO A 41 -17.74 2.41 17.55
N ARG A 42 -18.64 2.08 16.63
CA ARG A 42 -18.31 1.87 15.21
C ARG A 42 -17.64 3.09 14.57
N SER A 43 -17.90 4.30 15.08
CA SER A 43 -17.22 5.55 14.71
C SER A 43 -15.72 5.49 14.96
N ASP A 44 -15.30 4.84 16.03
CA ASP A 44 -13.91 4.75 16.47
C ASP A 44 -13.17 3.63 15.70
N LEU A 45 -13.92 2.82 14.94
CA LEU A 45 -13.43 1.81 14.00
C LEU A 45 -13.52 2.30 12.53
N SER A 46 -13.43 3.61 12.30
CA SER A 46 -13.33 4.19 10.96
C SER A 46 -11.93 4.03 10.38
N LEU A 47 -11.84 3.69 9.09
CA LEU A 47 -10.58 3.71 8.35
C LEU A 47 -10.19 5.10 7.85
N GLU A 48 -11.05 6.11 7.99
CA GLU A 48 -10.77 7.45 7.45
C GLU A 48 -9.51 8.06 8.05
N GLY A 49 -8.60 8.50 7.18
CA GLY A 49 -7.35 9.12 7.60
C GLY A 49 -6.18 8.70 6.73
N ILE A 50 -4.99 9.01 7.23
CA ILE A 50 -3.74 8.69 6.55
C ILE A 50 -3.08 7.54 7.29
N TRP A 51 -2.74 6.48 6.57
CA TRP A 51 -2.10 5.28 7.08
C TRP A 51 -0.73 5.14 6.46
N THR A 52 0.31 4.92 7.26
CA THR A 52 1.67 4.76 6.77
C THR A 52 2.31 3.47 7.27
N THR A 53 3.11 2.84 6.43
CA THR A 53 3.98 1.74 6.82
C THR A 53 5.37 1.94 6.23
N MET A 54 6.32 1.19 6.74
CA MET A 54 7.69 1.16 6.29
C MET A 54 8.08 -0.29 6.04
N THR A 55 8.52 -0.61 4.82
CA THR A 55 8.93 -1.95 4.43
C THR A 55 10.39 -1.97 4.03
N PRO A 56 11.20 -2.92 4.53
CA PRO A 56 12.57 -3.07 4.08
C PRO A 56 12.59 -3.44 2.58
N THR A 57 13.57 -2.91 1.85
CA THR A 57 13.81 -3.29 0.45
C THR A 57 15.11 -4.08 0.33
N PRO A 58 15.27 -4.91 -0.72
CA PRO A 58 16.54 -5.56 -1.02
C PRO A 58 17.71 -4.58 -1.19
N ALA A 59 17.43 -3.32 -1.56
CA ALA A 59 18.44 -2.25 -1.70
C ALA A 59 18.88 -1.65 -0.34
N GLY A 60 18.37 -2.16 0.78
CA GLY A 60 18.73 -1.71 2.13
C GLY A 60 18.12 -0.35 2.54
N ARG A 61 17.32 0.28 1.67
CA ARG A 61 16.58 1.51 1.99
C ARG A 61 15.12 1.16 2.29
N PRO A 62 14.54 1.57 3.42
CA PRO A 62 13.13 1.32 3.67
C PRO A 62 12.28 2.08 2.67
N ALA A 63 11.29 1.41 2.07
CA ALA A 63 10.26 2.10 1.31
C ALA A 63 9.10 2.46 2.24
N ILE A 64 8.53 3.64 2.02
CA ILE A 64 7.37 4.12 2.74
C ILE A 64 6.15 3.95 1.85
N ILE A 65 5.08 3.41 2.41
CA ILE A 65 3.76 3.37 1.76
C ILE A 65 2.85 4.23 2.62
N SER A 66 2.19 5.20 2.00
CA SER A 66 1.16 5.99 2.64
C SER A 66 -0.13 5.86 1.87
N LEU A 67 -1.23 5.61 2.58
CA LEU A 67 -2.58 5.49 2.05
C LEU A 67 -3.44 6.59 2.65
N VAL A 68 -4.11 7.36 1.80
CA VAL A 68 -5.17 8.29 2.17
C VAL A 68 -6.49 7.56 1.93
N VAL A 69 -7.24 7.36 3.01
CA VAL A 69 -8.51 6.61 2.99
C VAL A 69 -9.64 7.56 3.35
N THR A 70 -10.68 7.59 2.51
CA THR A 70 -11.84 8.49 2.64
C THR A 70 -13.13 7.71 2.51
N ALA A 71 -14.08 7.91 3.42
CA ALA A 71 -15.37 7.23 3.35
C ALA A 71 -16.20 7.74 2.16
N GLN A 72 -16.84 6.81 1.46
CA GLN A 72 -17.80 7.09 0.38
C GLN A 72 -19.21 7.09 0.98
N GLY A 73 -19.54 8.13 1.75
CA GLY A 73 -20.82 8.29 2.45
C GLY A 73 -20.73 8.14 3.99
N SER A 74 -21.84 8.36 4.68
CA SER A 74 -21.89 8.47 6.14
C SER A 74 -21.83 7.14 6.91
N GLU A 75 -22.03 6.01 6.22
CA GLU A 75 -22.11 4.70 6.87
C GLU A 75 -20.75 3.98 7.01
N GLY A 76 -19.70 4.50 6.36
CA GLY A 76 -18.36 3.91 6.43
C GLY A 76 -18.31 2.46 5.96
N MET A 77 -19.10 2.12 4.94
CA MET A 77 -19.14 0.79 4.32
C MET A 77 -18.16 0.64 3.17
N VAL A 78 -17.94 1.71 2.41
CA VAL A 78 -17.00 1.77 1.29
C VAL A 78 -16.09 2.96 1.51
N TYR A 79 -14.80 2.78 1.24
CA TYR A 79 -13.79 3.83 1.30
C TYR A 79 -13.04 3.85 -0.02
N SER A 80 -12.77 5.04 -0.54
CA SER A 80 -11.75 5.23 -1.57
C SER A 80 -10.37 5.26 -0.92
N CYS A 81 -9.39 4.72 -1.63
CA CYS A 81 -8.00 4.70 -1.21
C CYS A 81 -7.12 5.26 -2.32
N VAL A 82 -6.30 6.25 -1.97
CA VAL A 82 -5.21 6.74 -2.80
C VAL A 82 -3.93 6.52 -2.03
N GLY A 83 -2.98 5.79 -2.61
CA GLY A 83 -1.72 5.49 -1.96
C GLY A 83 -0.54 5.88 -2.82
N LYS A 84 0.60 6.16 -2.18
CA LYS A 84 1.89 6.19 -2.87
C LYS A 84 2.45 4.77 -2.87
N HIS A 85 2.75 4.24 -4.06
CA HIS A 85 3.40 2.94 -4.16
C HIS A 85 4.79 3.05 -3.52
N PRO A 86 5.24 2.03 -2.76
CA PRO A 86 6.60 2.03 -2.26
C PRO A 86 7.59 2.06 -3.43
N GLU A 87 8.69 2.78 -3.31
CA GLU A 87 9.84 2.64 -4.21
C GLU A 87 10.48 1.22 -4.17
N CYS A 88 9.85 0.24 -3.50
CA CYS A 88 10.28 -1.15 -3.38
C CYS A 88 10.62 -1.82 -4.72
N SER A 89 9.90 -1.51 -5.80
CA SER A 89 10.26 -2.00 -7.14
C SER A 89 9.54 -1.21 -8.24
N LEU A 90 10.25 -0.26 -8.85
CA LEU A 90 9.78 0.45 -10.05
C LEU A 90 9.51 -0.49 -11.23
N THR A 91 10.21 -1.63 -11.28
CA THR A 91 10.22 -2.54 -12.44
C THR A 91 9.33 -3.76 -12.27
N ALA A 92 8.44 -3.76 -11.27
CA ALA A 92 7.63 -4.92 -10.89
C ALA A 92 8.46 -6.20 -10.73
N TYR A 93 9.56 -6.10 -9.99
CA TYR A 93 10.54 -7.17 -9.75
C TYR A 93 11.20 -7.70 -11.03
N GLY A 94 11.49 -6.80 -11.97
CA GLY A 94 12.17 -7.11 -13.24
C GLY A 94 11.22 -7.51 -14.37
N LEU A 95 9.90 -7.39 -14.18
CA LEU A 95 8.91 -7.58 -15.24
C LEU A 95 9.04 -6.52 -16.34
N ALA A 96 9.25 -5.25 -15.95
CA ALA A 96 9.48 -4.13 -16.86
C ALA A 96 10.70 -3.30 -16.41
N PRO A 97 11.92 -3.70 -16.79
CA PRO A 97 13.16 -3.00 -16.44
C PRO A 97 13.21 -1.53 -16.88
N GLU A 98 12.45 -1.19 -17.91
CA GLU A 98 12.38 0.14 -18.53
C GLU A 98 11.33 1.07 -17.89
N ALA A 99 10.65 0.63 -16.83
CA ALA A 99 9.74 1.49 -16.07
C ALA A 99 10.51 2.58 -15.32
N GLU A 100 10.08 3.83 -15.54
CA GLU A 100 10.72 5.02 -14.97
C GLU A 100 9.99 5.50 -13.71
N ARG A 101 8.68 5.23 -13.62
CA ARG A 101 7.82 5.63 -12.50
C ARG A 101 6.68 4.65 -12.28
N VAL A 102 6.07 4.73 -11.09
CA VAL A 102 4.86 3.99 -10.75
C VAL A 102 3.75 4.98 -10.44
N SER A 103 2.55 4.73 -10.95
CA SER A 103 1.37 5.55 -10.62
C SER A 103 1.02 5.44 -9.13
N ASP A 104 0.16 6.33 -8.68
CA ASP A 104 -0.47 6.16 -7.37
C ASP A 104 -1.27 4.84 -7.34
N LEU A 105 -1.34 4.24 -6.16
CA LEU A 105 -2.25 3.15 -5.85
C LEU A 105 -3.66 3.75 -5.78
N LEU A 106 -4.59 3.24 -6.56
CA LEU A 106 -5.97 3.71 -6.58
C LEU A 106 -6.92 2.54 -6.37
N GLY A 107 -7.91 2.69 -5.51
CA GLY A 107 -8.95 1.67 -5.37
C GLY A 107 -9.84 1.86 -4.17
N TYR A 108 -10.30 0.73 -3.62
CA TYR A 108 -11.34 0.73 -2.59
C TYR A 108 -11.04 -0.21 -1.44
N LEU A 109 -11.60 0.12 -0.28
CA LEU A 109 -11.78 -0.78 0.86
C LEU A 109 -13.27 -0.91 1.14
N VAL A 110 -13.76 -2.14 1.28
CA VAL A 110 -15.16 -2.45 1.55
C VAL A 110 -15.25 -3.20 2.86
N ARG A 111 -16.02 -2.66 3.80
CA ARG A 111 -16.22 -3.26 5.12
C ARG A 111 -16.96 -4.60 4.99
N THR A 112 -16.38 -5.64 5.55
CA THR A 112 -16.93 -7.01 5.55
C THR A 112 -17.29 -7.51 6.96
N GLY A 113 -16.86 -6.82 8.00
CA GLY A 113 -17.16 -7.13 9.39
C GLY A 113 -17.06 -5.90 10.28
N VAL A 114 -17.02 -6.13 11.60
CA VAL A 114 -16.94 -5.04 12.59
C VAL A 114 -15.66 -4.21 12.39
N ASN A 115 -14.51 -4.87 12.21
CA ASN A 115 -13.20 -4.24 12.04
C ASN A 115 -12.43 -4.78 10.82
N THR A 116 -13.09 -5.55 9.95
CA THR A 116 -12.48 -6.17 8.77
C THR A 116 -13.01 -5.59 7.47
N PHE A 117 -12.12 -5.50 6.48
CA PHE A 117 -12.37 -4.89 5.18
C PHE A 117 -11.67 -5.71 4.10
N ARG A 118 -12.28 -5.81 2.92
CA ARG A 118 -11.59 -6.27 1.72
C ARG A 118 -11.08 -5.06 0.96
N PHE A 119 -9.85 -5.11 0.48
CA PHE A 119 -9.30 -4.04 -0.35
C PHE A 119 -8.94 -4.57 -1.73
N SER A 120 -9.00 -3.68 -2.70
CA SER A 120 -8.44 -3.87 -4.03
C SER A 120 -7.95 -2.51 -4.53
N VAL A 121 -6.67 -2.45 -4.90
CA VAL A 121 -6.04 -1.25 -5.46
C VAL A 121 -5.23 -1.61 -6.70
N VAL A 122 -5.11 -0.67 -7.63
CA VAL A 122 -4.32 -0.81 -8.85
C VAL A 122 -3.22 0.25 -8.90
N CYS A 123 -2.07 -0.10 -9.45
CA CYS A 123 -1.07 0.87 -9.92
C CYS A 123 -0.44 0.40 -11.24
N HIS A 124 0.30 1.30 -11.87
CA HIS A 124 0.84 1.13 -13.21
C HIS A 124 2.33 1.43 -13.21
N GLY A 125 3.12 0.57 -13.84
CA GLY A 125 4.49 0.91 -14.23
C GLY A 125 4.45 1.71 -15.52
N ILE A 126 5.13 2.84 -15.53
CA ILE A 126 5.02 3.83 -16.60
C ILE A 126 6.41 4.22 -17.09
N LYS A 127 6.54 4.42 -18.41
CA LYS A 127 7.72 4.99 -19.07
C LYS A 127 7.34 6.24 -19.86
N GLY A 128 8.21 7.24 -19.82
CA GLY A 128 7.92 8.55 -20.38
C GLY A 128 6.75 9.23 -19.65
N GLY A 129 6.21 10.30 -20.25
CA GLY A 129 5.13 11.11 -19.69
C GLY A 129 5.56 11.96 -18.47
N GLY A 130 4.59 12.57 -17.79
CA GLY A 130 4.81 13.40 -16.61
C GLY A 130 4.26 14.83 -16.76
N PRO A 131 4.35 15.64 -15.70
CA PRO A 131 3.78 16.98 -15.68
C PRO A 131 4.35 17.91 -16.77
N GLU A 132 5.58 17.65 -17.22
CA GLU A 132 6.25 18.44 -18.26
C GLU A 132 5.66 18.25 -19.66
N VAL A 133 5.13 17.06 -19.94
CA VAL A 133 4.57 16.70 -21.26
C VAL A 133 3.05 16.53 -21.23
N LEU A 134 2.41 16.72 -20.05
CA LEU A 134 0.98 16.57 -19.80
C LEU A 134 0.40 15.24 -20.32
N ASP A 135 1.24 14.20 -20.31
CA ASP A 135 0.89 12.87 -20.76
C ASP A 135 1.10 11.86 -19.63
N MET A 136 0.24 10.86 -19.59
CA MET A 136 0.35 9.76 -18.65
C MET A 136 1.51 8.82 -18.99
N GLY A 137 2.02 8.84 -20.22
CA GLY A 137 3.12 7.99 -20.66
C GLY A 137 2.66 6.59 -21.05
N GLU A 138 3.62 5.77 -21.47
CA GLU A 138 3.39 4.38 -21.85
C GLU A 138 3.22 3.51 -20.61
N THR A 139 2.12 2.75 -20.54
CA THR A 139 1.92 1.74 -19.48
C THR A 139 2.67 0.47 -19.85
N LEU A 140 3.55 0.01 -18.97
CA LEU A 140 4.38 -1.18 -19.19
C LEU A 140 3.89 -2.41 -18.41
N TYR A 141 3.20 -2.17 -17.31
CA TYR A 141 2.51 -3.20 -16.55
C TYR A 141 1.39 -2.58 -15.71
N MET A 142 0.42 -3.42 -15.34
CA MET A 142 -0.60 -3.12 -14.35
C MET A 142 -0.39 -4.06 -13.16
N VAL A 143 -0.50 -3.56 -11.94
CA VAL A 143 -0.47 -4.36 -10.72
C VAL A 143 -1.76 -4.13 -9.96
N VAL A 144 -2.46 -5.22 -9.68
CA VAL A 144 -3.59 -5.24 -8.76
C VAL A 144 -3.12 -5.85 -7.44
N LEU A 145 -3.31 -5.11 -6.36
CA LEU A 145 -3.11 -5.58 -5.00
C LEU A 145 -4.47 -5.81 -4.37
N ALA A 146 -4.70 -6.99 -3.80
CA ALA A 146 -5.96 -7.32 -3.15
C ALA A 146 -5.74 -8.15 -1.89
N GLY A 147 -6.68 -8.07 -0.95
CA GLY A 147 -6.59 -8.84 0.29
C GLY A 147 -7.55 -8.33 1.36
N THR A 148 -7.19 -8.56 2.61
CA THR A 148 -7.98 -8.18 3.78
C THR A 148 -7.23 -7.15 4.61
N ALA A 149 -7.90 -6.09 5.02
CA ALA A 149 -7.43 -5.15 6.03
C ALA A 149 -8.21 -5.35 7.33
N GLU A 150 -7.51 -5.33 8.45
CA GLU A 150 -8.06 -5.52 9.78
C GLU A 150 -7.62 -4.35 10.66
N LEU A 151 -8.58 -3.63 11.24
CA LEU A 151 -8.30 -2.61 12.24
C LEU A 151 -8.17 -3.29 13.60
N VAL A 152 -6.95 -3.33 14.14
CA VAL A 152 -6.66 -3.99 15.43
C VAL A 152 -6.96 -3.04 16.58
N ASP A 153 -6.71 -1.76 16.37
CA ASP A 153 -7.05 -0.67 17.26
C ASP A 153 -7.23 0.62 16.43
N GLY A 154 -7.64 1.71 17.07
CA GLY A 154 -7.89 2.98 16.37
C GLY A 154 -6.70 3.54 15.56
N ASN A 155 -5.47 3.10 15.84
CA ASN A 155 -4.23 3.59 15.22
C ASN A 155 -3.43 2.51 14.47
N THR A 156 -3.88 1.26 14.46
CA THR A 156 -3.16 0.14 13.83
C THR A 156 -4.07 -0.63 12.90
N MET A 157 -3.68 -0.68 11.62
CA MET A 157 -4.30 -1.49 10.59
C MET A 157 -3.32 -2.56 10.13
N LEU A 158 -3.76 -3.81 10.05
CA LEU A 158 -2.99 -4.92 9.48
C LEU A 158 -3.57 -5.27 8.12
N MET A 159 -2.74 -5.19 7.07
CA MET A 159 -3.08 -5.76 5.77
C MET A 159 -2.56 -7.20 5.72
N ARG A 160 -3.44 -8.16 5.49
CA ARG A 160 -3.19 -9.60 5.46
C ARG A 160 -3.72 -10.20 4.16
N GLU A 161 -3.31 -11.43 3.86
CA GLU A 161 -3.74 -12.15 2.64
C GLU A 161 -3.47 -11.34 1.35
N PHE A 162 -2.39 -10.58 1.39
CA PHE A 162 -2.05 -9.57 0.40
C PHE A 162 -1.56 -10.27 -0.87
N THR A 163 -2.35 -10.21 -1.93
CA THR A 163 -2.02 -10.78 -3.23
C THR A 163 -1.48 -9.69 -4.14
N TYR A 164 -0.31 -9.95 -4.74
CA TYR A 164 0.28 -9.18 -5.81
C TYR A 164 -0.01 -9.87 -7.15
N ALA A 165 -0.78 -9.22 -8.01
CA ALA A 165 -1.12 -9.72 -9.34
C ALA A 165 -0.66 -8.72 -10.40
N ALA A 166 0.37 -9.07 -11.18
CA ALA A 166 0.84 -8.24 -12.29
C ALA A 166 0.30 -8.74 -13.64
N TYR A 167 -0.02 -7.79 -14.51
CA TYR A 167 -0.56 -7.97 -15.85
C TYR A 167 0.25 -7.14 -16.84
N THR A 168 0.25 -7.56 -18.10
CA THR A 168 0.92 -6.84 -19.19
C THR A 168 -0.08 -5.96 -19.95
N PRO A 169 0.39 -4.94 -20.70
CA PRO A 169 -0.47 -4.08 -21.50
C PRO A 169 -1.28 -4.83 -22.57
N ALA A 170 -0.81 -6.00 -23.01
CA ALA A 170 -1.56 -6.85 -23.94
C ALA A 170 -2.84 -7.48 -23.33
N GLN A 171 -3.09 -7.26 -22.04
CA GLN A 171 -4.26 -7.73 -21.30
C GLN A 171 -5.27 -6.62 -20.99
N ASP A 172 -5.08 -5.46 -21.62
CA ASP A 172 -5.94 -4.28 -21.61
C ASP A 172 -6.23 -3.92 -23.08
N LEU A 173 -7.23 -4.60 -23.67
CA LEU A 173 -7.54 -4.45 -25.10
C LEU A 173 -8.41 -3.23 -25.38
N ASP A 174 -9.16 -2.74 -24.40
CA ASP A 174 -10.00 -1.56 -24.53
C ASP A 174 -9.29 -0.24 -24.16
N GLY A 175 -8.10 -0.33 -23.56
CA GLY A 175 -7.23 0.80 -23.26
C GLY A 175 -7.65 1.59 -22.03
N ASP A 176 -8.50 1.01 -21.17
CA ASP A 176 -8.96 1.64 -19.93
C ASP A 176 -7.91 1.56 -18.80
N ARG A 177 -6.79 0.86 -19.05
CA ARG A 177 -5.67 0.63 -18.13
C ARG A 177 -6.02 -0.29 -16.98
N LEU A 178 -6.97 -1.17 -17.17
CA LEU A 178 -7.28 -2.25 -16.26
C LEU A 178 -7.12 -3.59 -17.00
N PRO A 179 -6.80 -4.67 -16.28
CA PRO A 179 -6.84 -5.98 -16.89
C PRO A 179 -8.27 -6.34 -17.31
N ASP A 180 -8.45 -6.73 -18.56
CA ASP A 180 -9.72 -7.17 -19.12
C ASP A 180 -10.34 -8.32 -18.31
N ALA A 181 -11.66 -8.43 -18.36
CA ALA A 181 -12.39 -9.51 -17.71
C ALA A 181 -11.87 -10.90 -18.15
N GLY A 182 -11.45 -11.71 -17.18
CA GLY A 182 -10.91 -13.06 -17.42
C GLY A 182 -9.41 -13.11 -17.72
N ALA A 183 -8.73 -11.97 -17.80
CA ALA A 183 -7.27 -11.91 -17.87
C ALA A 183 -6.65 -12.62 -16.65
N LYS A 184 -5.63 -13.45 -16.90
CA LYS A 184 -4.85 -14.10 -15.84
C LYS A 184 -3.55 -13.36 -15.62
N PRO A 185 -3.16 -13.07 -14.37
CA PRO A 185 -1.92 -12.35 -14.11
C PRO A 185 -0.70 -13.16 -14.58
N VAL A 186 0.29 -12.46 -15.14
CA VAL A 186 1.59 -13.05 -15.52
C VAL A 186 2.47 -13.33 -14.30
N VAL A 187 2.26 -12.59 -13.21
CA VAL A 187 2.85 -12.84 -11.89
C VAL A 187 1.74 -12.81 -10.86
N CYS A 188 1.63 -13.87 -10.05
CA CYS A 188 0.69 -13.93 -8.93
C CYS A 188 1.45 -14.44 -7.70
N ALA A 189 1.58 -13.60 -6.68
CA ALA A 189 2.34 -13.90 -5.48
C ALA A 189 1.60 -13.43 -4.24
N VAL A 190 1.77 -14.15 -3.13
CA VAL A 190 1.34 -13.70 -1.81
C VAL A 190 2.47 -12.88 -1.20
N LEU A 191 2.15 -11.68 -0.75
CA LEU A 191 3.05 -10.82 0.01
C LEU A 191 2.79 -11.00 1.51
N PRO A 192 3.82 -10.77 2.35
CA PRO A 192 3.66 -10.85 3.79
C PRO A 192 2.67 -9.80 4.30
N GLN A 193 2.19 -10.02 5.52
CA GLN A 193 1.37 -9.02 6.22
C GLN A 193 2.13 -7.71 6.38
N LEU A 194 1.41 -6.59 6.27
CA LEU A 194 1.97 -5.24 6.42
C LEU A 194 1.24 -4.49 7.54
N PRO A 195 1.94 -4.07 8.61
CA PRO A 195 1.37 -3.23 9.64
C PRO A 195 1.40 -1.76 9.23
N PHE A 196 0.25 -1.12 9.17
CA PHE A 196 0.10 0.31 8.97
C PHE A 196 -0.21 1.01 10.29
N LYS A 197 0.35 2.20 10.44
CA LYS A 197 0.08 3.11 11.55
C LYS A 197 -0.65 4.34 11.04
N ARG A 198 -1.65 4.79 11.79
CA ARG A 198 -2.35 6.03 11.48
C ARG A 198 -1.42 7.22 11.75
N LEU A 199 -1.31 8.10 10.78
CA LEU A 199 -0.64 9.39 10.95
C LEU A 199 -1.56 10.30 11.79
N PRO A 200 -1.10 10.86 12.92
CA PRO A 200 -1.89 11.81 13.69
C PRO A 200 -2.11 13.09 12.89
N MET A 201 -3.26 13.73 13.09
CA MET A 201 -3.62 14.96 12.38
C MET A 201 -2.71 16.15 12.73
N PHE A 202 -2.25 16.21 13.97
CA PHE A 202 -1.38 17.25 14.48
C PHE A 202 -0.20 16.66 15.27
N PRO A 203 0.97 17.31 15.29
CA PRO A 203 2.02 16.96 16.22
C PRO A 203 1.52 17.15 17.66
N SER A 204 2.03 16.33 18.58
CA SER A 204 1.64 16.38 20.00
C SER A 204 2.30 17.52 20.78
N CYS A 205 3.18 18.32 20.16
CA CYS A 205 3.88 19.40 20.83
C CYS A 205 3.18 20.76 20.63
N GLU A 206 3.20 21.59 21.67
CA GLU A 206 2.87 23.01 21.56
C GLU A 206 4.11 23.80 21.12
N PRO A 207 3.99 24.78 20.22
CA PRO A 207 5.09 25.65 19.85
C PRO A 207 5.57 26.46 21.07
N THR A 208 6.85 26.40 21.39
CA THR A 208 7.41 27.30 22.40
C THR A 208 7.45 28.71 21.83
N LEU A 209 6.62 29.61 22.36
CA LEU A 209 6.69 31.04 22.02
C LEU A 209 8.06 31.56 22.43
N SER A 210 8.81 32.13 21.48
CA SER A 210 10.05 32.84 21.80
C SER A 210 9.73 33.97 22.79
N PRO A 211 10.56 34.20 23.83
CA PRO A 211 10.35 35.33 24.73
C PRO A 211 10.29 36.61 23.91
N GLN A 212 9.17 37.33 24.02
CA GLN A 212 9.06 38.69 23.52
C GLN A 212 10.25 39.46 24.10
N LEU A 213 11.13 39.97 23.25
CA LEU A 213 12.18 40.89 23.67
C LEU A 213 11.46 42.10 24.28
N SER A 214 11.35 42.15 25.61
CA SER A 214 10.94 43.36 26.31
C SER A 214 12.00 44.41 26.00
N LYS A 215 11.66 45.33 25.10
CA LYS A 215 12.51 46.45 24.73
C LYS A 215 12.63 47.37 25.97
N PRO A 216 13.85 47.71 26.43
CA PRO A 216 14.03 48.78 27.39
C PRO A 216 13.67 50.15 26.79
#